data_AF-A0A392T2Q0-F1
#
_entry.id   AF-A0A392T2Q0-F1
#
_cell.length_a   1.000
_cell.length_b   1.000
_cell.length_c   1.000
_cell.angle_alpha   90.00
_cell.angle_beta   90.00
_cell.angle_gamma   90.00
#
_symmetry.space_group_name_H-M   'P 1'
#
loop_
_entity.id
_entity.type
_entity.pdbx_description
1 polymer ?
#
loop_
_entity_poly.entity_id
_entity_poly.type
_entity_poly.pdbx_seq_one_letter_code
_entity_poly.pdbx_strand_id
1 'polypeptide(L)' 'MMKTIPGVVAKPTKMQFSLADQSIVHPYDILHDVLVRVAEFVFSTNFVILDMEDDAE' A
#
# COMPACT_ATOMS: atom_id res chain seq x y z
N MET A 1 12.92 -0.42 -10.43
CA MET A 1 11.75 0.38 -10.84
C MET A 1 10.51 -0.48 -10.74
N MET A 2 9.55 -0.07 -9.90
CA MET A 2 8.27 -0.76 -9.78
C MET A 2 7.42 -0.52 -11.04
N LYS A 3 6.73 -1.56 -11.52
CA LYS A 3 5.83 -1.45 -12.67
C LYS A 3 4.45 -1.00 -12.17
N THR A 4 3.88 0.02 -12.80
CA THR A 4 2.51 0.47 -12.50
C THR A 4 1.49 -0.55 -13.00
N ILE A 5 0.40 -0.71 -12.26
CA ILE A 5 -0.74 -1.54 -12.68
C ILE A 5 -1.56 -0.74 -13.70
N PRO A 6 -1.79 -1.26 -14.92
CA PRO A 6 -2.59 -0.56 -15.93
C PRO A 6 -4.01 -0.27 -15.43
N GLY A 7 -4.43 0.99 -15.53
CA GLY A 7 -5.78 1.43 -15.13
C GLY A 7 -5.89 1.95 -13.69
N VAL A 8 -4.83 1.89 -12.89
CA VAL A 8 -4.78 2.47 -11.55
C VAL A 8 -4.11 3.84 -11.60
N VAL A 9 -4.76 4.87 -11.05
CA VAL A 9 -4.20 6.22 -10.90
C VAL A 9 -3.90 6.51 -9.44
N ALA A 10 -2.61 6.62 -9.15
CA ALA A 10 -2.06 7.02 -7.87
C ALA A 10 -2.51 8.43 -7.47
N LYS A 11 -3.00 8.62 -6.24
CA LYS A 11 -3.26 9.95 -5.67
C LYS A 11 -2.45 10.15 -4.40
N PRO A 12 -1.53 11.13 -4.36
CA PRO A 12 -0.81 11.45 -3.13
C PRO A 12 -1.78 11.77 -2.00
N THR A 13 -1.72 10.99 -0.92
CA THR A 13 -2.57 11.17 0.26
C THR A 13 -1.74 11.74 1.40
N LYS A 14 -2.29 12.73 2.14
CA LYS A 14 -1.67 13.28 3.36
C LYS A 14 -1.83 12.33 4.54
N MET A 15 -1.25 11.14 4.41
CA MET A 15 -1.24 10.10 5.45
C MET A 15 0.21 9.84 5.85
N GLN A 16 0.41 9.44 7.11
CA GLN A 16 1.72 9.11 7.67
C GLN A 16 1.54 7.96 8.66
N PHE A 17 2.50 7.03 8.67
CA PHE A 17 2.50 5.88 9.57
C PHE A 17 3.67 5.97 10.54
N SER A 18 3.43 5.64 11.80
CA SER A 18 4.50 5.34 12.76
C SER A 18 4.69 3.84 12.79
N LEU A 19 5.86 3.37 12.40
CA LEU A 19 6.24 1.96 12.48
C LEU A 19 6.69 1.59 13.90
N ALA A 20 6.90 0.29 14.14
CA ALA A 20 7.28 -0.25 15.45
C ALA A 20 8.69 0.19 15.90
N ASP A 21 9.57 0.47 14.93
CA ASP A 21 10.90 1.06 15.11
C ASP A 21 10.84 2.59 15.33
N GLN A 22 9.63 3.16 15.39
CA GLN A 22 9.35 4.59 15.54
C GLN A 22 9.74 5.44 14.32
N SER A 23 10.08 4.83 13.18
CA SER A 23 10.24 5.56 11.94
C SER A 23 8.89 6.07 11.43
N ILE A 24 8.91 7.25 10.79
CA ILE A 24 7.73 7.85 10.16
C ILE A 24 7.81 7.59 8.66
N VAL A 25 6.89 6.78 8.14
CA VAL A 25 6.82 6.46 6.71
C VAL A 25 5.64 7.17 6.07
N HIS A 26 5.92 7.80 4.93
CA HIS A 26 4.91 8.38 4.06
C HIS A 26 4.58 7.35 3.00
N PRO A 27 3.30 7.01 2.80
CA PRO A 27 2.92 6.08 1.76
C PRO A 27 3.25 6.63 0.39
N TYR A 28 3.77 5.76 -0.46
CA TYR A 28 4.03 6.09 -1.85
C TYR A 28 2.72 6.28 -2.60
N ASP A 29 1.76 5.37 -2.37
CA ASP A 29 0.46 5.40 -3.02
C ASP A 29 -0.60 4.62 -2.24
N ILE A 30 -1.86 4.81 -2.63
CA ILE A 30 -3.00 4.01 -2.19
C ILE A 30 -3.59 3.29 -3.41
N LEU A 31 -3.58 1.97 -3.35
CA LEU A 31 -4.24 1.14 -4.34
C LEU A 31 -5.73 1.04 -3.99
N HIS A 32 -6.55 1.75 -4.75
CA HIS A 32 -7.99 1.83 -4.53
C HIS A 32 -8.76 0.67 -5.19
N ASP A 33 -9.88 0.30 -4.57
CA ASP A 33 -10.90 -0.61 -5.13
C ASP A 33 -10.37 -1.99 -5.56
N VAL A 34 -9.45 -2.54 -4.77
CA VAL A 34 -8.88 -3.87 -5.01
C VAL A 34 -9.81 -4.95 -4.47
N LEU A 35 -10.11 -5.93 -5.32
CA LEU A 35 -10.84 -7.14 -4.91
C LEU A 35 -9.87 -8.17 -4.32
N VAL A 36 -10.10 -8.54 -3.06
CA VAL A 36 -9.31 -9.53 -2.32
C VAL A 36 -10.19 -10.74 -2.03
N ARG A 37 -9.68 -11.92 -2.37
CA ARG A 37 -10.33 -13.19 -2.04
C ARG A 37 -9.86 -13.67 -0.67
N VAL A 38 -10.80 -13.91 0.24
CA VAL A 38 -10.55 -14.53 1.55
C VAL A 38 -11.45 -15.74 1.66
N ALA A 39 -10.85 -16.93 1.56
CA ALA A 39 -11.56 -18.20 1.39
C ALA A 39 -12.58 -18.11 0.24
N GLU A 40 -13.87 -18.26 0.55
CA GLU A 40 -14.95 -18.26 -0.43
C GLU A 40 -15.47 -16.84 -0.76
N PHE A 41 -15.05 -15.83 0.01
CA PHE A 41 -15.57 -14.46 -0.11
C PHE A 41 -14.64 -13.56 -0.92
N VAL A 42 -15.22 -12.53 -1.54
CA VAL A 42 -14.49 -11.45 -2.22
C VAL A 42 -14.87 -10.12 -1.58
N PHE A 43 -13.86 -9.37 -1.14
CA PHE A 43 -14.03 -8.06 -0.51
C PHE A 43 -13.37 -7.00 -1.38
N SER A 44 -14.04 -5.86 -1.54
CA SER A 44 -13.38 -4.65 -2.05
C SER A 44 -12.69 -3.94 -0.88
N THR A 45 -11.43 -3.58 -1.06
CA THR A 45 -10.67 -2.81 -0.07
C THR A 45 -9.63 -1.92 -0.74
N ASN A 46 -9.18 -0.91 -0.01
CA ASN A 46 -8.04 -0.08 -0.39
C ASN A 46 -6.78 -0.62 0.31
N PHE A 47 -5.63 -0.54 -0.35
CA PHE A 47 -4.32 -0.88 0.21
C PHE A 47 -3.39 0.31 0.19
N VAL A 48 -2.56 0.42 1.21
CA VAL A 48 -1.51 1.42 1.26
C VAL A 48 -0.20 0.78 0.83
N ILE A 49 0.49 1.41 -0.13
CA ILE A 49 1.80 0.98 -0.61
C ILE A 49 2.84 1.81 0.14
N LEU A 50 3.67 1.13 0.93
CA LEU A 50 4.80 1.71 1.65
C LEU A 50 6.09 1.24 0.96
N ASP A 51 7.02 2.17 0.80
CA ASP A 51 8.41 1.83 0.49
C ASP A 51 9.10 1.56 1.83
N MET A 52 9.57 0.33 2.03
CA MET A 52 10.28 -0.10 3.23
C MET A 52 11.66 -0.57 2.78
N GLU A 53 12.69 -0.18 3.52
CA GLU A 53 14.00 -0.83 3.34
C GLU A 53 13.84 -2.31 3.71
N ASP A 54 14.45 -3.20 2.92
CA ASP A 54 14.51 -4.61 3.30
C ASP A 54 15.16 -4.69 4.68
N ASP A 55 14.48 -5.31 5.65
CA ASP A 55 15.10 -5.69 6.91
C ASP A 55 16.22 -6.69 6.55
N ALA A 56 17.44 -6.17 6.46
CA ALA A 56 18.63 -6.99 6.29
C ALA A 56 18.76 -7.84 7.55
N GLU A 57 18.40 -9.11 7.45
CA GLU A 57 18.73 -10.12 8.46
C GLU A 57 20.24 -10.43 8.45
#